data_AF-A0A2G6D441-F1
#
_entry.id   AF-A0A2G6D441-F1
#
_cell.length_a   1.000
_cell.length_b   1.000
_cell.length_c   1.000
_cell.angle_alpha   90.00
_cell.angle_beta   90.00
_cell.angle_gamma   90.00
#
_symmetry.space_group_name_H-M   'P 1'
#
loop_
_entity.id
_entity.type
_entity.pdbx_description
1 polymer ?
#
loop_
_entity_poly.entity_id
_entity_poly.type
_entity_poly.pdbx_seq_one_letter_code
_entity_poly.pdbx_strand_id
1 'polypeptide(L)'
;MKSSQSLILLLTAIPFFLASCTKDDSSVTTHSSEKTKVIISDAEKIGLDTSKLESYIIRSSGDDIQATEESISVESGSSDVIALIDDGEQPVLVARKFEGDSVVNLSLASTAEMMVLFNPHFSGRKSSNPKELSRRIRSHEDFRKLEESIAIAITTGNPCPISPRCNAYSARIALKIAGSIVIEDLYQGE
;
A
#
# COMPACT_ATOMS: atom_id res chain seq x y z
N MET A 1 24.01 20.92 33.01
CA MET A 1 23.31 20.51 34.25
C MET A 1 21.82 20.69 33.99
N LYS A 2 20.91 19.71 34.03
CA LYS A 2 20.88 18.34 34.55
C LYS A 2 19.80 17.57 33.76
N SER A 3 20.08 16.28 33.52
CA SER A 3 19.21 15.09 33.66
C SER A 3 17.85 15.08 32.92
N SER A 4 17.65 14.25 31.89
CA SER A 4 17.41 12.78 31.91
C SER A 4 16.31 12.30 32.86
N GLN A 5 15.31 11.62 32.30
CA GLN A 5 14.76 10.30 32.69
C GLN A 5 13.51 10.02 31.80
N SER A 6 13.54 9.12 30.81
CA SER A 6 13.41 7.65 30.93
C SER A 6 12.36 7.22 31.95
N LEU A 7 11.18 6.83 31.47
CA LEU A 7 10.23 6.04 32.23
C LEU A 7 10.11 4.65 31.57
N ILE A 8 10.68 3.68 32.26
CA ILE A 8 10.54 2.24 32.04
C ILE A 8 9.29 1.79 32.81
N LEU A 9 8.43 1.00 32.20
CA LEU A 9 7.61 0.01 32.91
C LEU A 9 7.59 -1.26 32.06
N LEU A 10 8.49 -2.19 32.35
CA LEU A 10 8.23 -3.41 33.14
C LEU A 10 7.22 -4.35 32.46
N LEU A 11 7.76 -5.37 31.78
CA LEU A 11 7.13 -6.69 31.75
C LEU A 11 8.19 -7.73 32.09
N THR A 12 7.95 -8.33 33.25
CA THR A 12 8.76 -9.34 33.93
C THR A 12 8.46 -10.74 33.44
N ALA A 13 9.50 -11.58 33.57
CA ALA A 13 9.48 -13.02 33.85
C ALA A 13 9.61 -14.00 32.66
N ILE A 14 10.81 -14.59 32.62
CA ILE A 14 11.28 -15.77 31.87
C ILE A 14 10.86 -17.04 32.65
N PRO A 15 10.77 -18.23 32.03
CA PRO A 15 11.86 -19.22 32.16
C PRO A 15 12.18 -19.94 30.82
N PHE A 16 13.44 -19.98 30.39
CA PHE A 16 14.40 -21.09 30.59
C PHE A 16 14.01 -22.41 29.89
N PHE A 17 14.68 -22.71 28.77
CA PHE A 17 15.27 -24.03 28.51
C PHE A 17 16.55 -23.86 27.68
N LEU A 18 17.68 -24.22 28.27
CA LEU A 18 18.95 -24.45 27.60
C LEU A 18 19.01 -25.92 27.19
N ALA A 19 19.36 -26.20 25.94
CA ALA A 19 20.00 -27.46 25.55
C ALA A 19 20.95 -27.21 24.36
N SER A 20 22.23 -27.52 24.60
CA SER A 20 23.28 -27.88 23.63
C SER A 20 22.79 -28.96 22.65
N CYS A 21 23.34 -29.25 21.47
CA CYS A 21 24.60 -29.02 20.77
C CYS A 21 24.36 -29.46 19.31
N THR A 22 25.05 -28.89 18.32
CA THR A 22 25.94 -29.57 17.33
C THR A 22 26.18 -28.67 16.12
N LYS A 23 27.44 -28.65 15.67
CA LYS A 23 27.96 -28.01 14.46
C LYS A 23 27.63 -28.85 13.22
N ASP A 24 27.70 -28.16 12.08
CA ASP A 24 27.71 -28.64 10.68
C ASP A 24 26.30 -29.06 10.16
N ASP A 25 25.75 -28.52 9.07
CA ASP A 25 26.36 -27.99 7.86
C ASP A 25 25.82 -26.60 7.46
N SER A 26 26.69 -25.85 6.81
CA SER A 26 26.37 -24.69 6.00
C SER A 26 25.35 -25.07 4.91
N SER A 27 24.08 -24.77 5.14
CA SER A 27 23.18 -24.41 4.04
C SER A 27 23.01 -22.90 4.10
N VAL A 28 23.86 -22.20 3.36
CA VAL A 28 23.49 -20.88 2.85
C VAL A 28 22.31 -21.12 1.93
N THR A 29 21.11 -21.07 2.50
CA THR A 29 19.91 -20.84 1.71
C THR A 29 20.00 -19.39 1.30
N THR A 30 20.62 -19.14 0.15
CA THR A 30 20.39 -17.90 -0.59
C THR A 30 18.91 -17.86 -0.92
N HIS A 31 18.09 -17.35 0.01
CA HIS A 31 16.85 -16.71 -0.37
C HIS A 31 17.25 -15.49 -1.18
N SER A 32 17.34 -15.70 -2.48
CA SER A 32 17.35 -14.60 -3.45
C SER A 32 16.01 -13.90 -3.30
N SER A 33 15.90 -12.95 -2.37
CA SER A 33 14.74 -12.08 -2.28
C SER A 33 14.68 -11.29 -3.57
N GLU A 34 13.69 -11.62 -4.40
CA GLU A 34 13.47 -10.93 -5.66
C GLU A 34 13.00 -9.51 -5.32
N LYS A 35 13.91 -8.53 -5.41
CA LYS A 35 13.63 -7.14 -5.08
C LYS A 35 12.57 -6.58 -6.03
N THR A 36 11.44 -6.13 -5.49
CA THR A 36 10.41 -5.43 -6.27
C THR A 36 10.90 -4.04 -6.64
N LYS A 37 10.96 -3.74 -7.94
CA LYS A 37 11.28 -2.41 -8.45
C LYS A 37 10.04 -1.51 -8.42
N VAL A 38 10.13 -0.35 -7.79
CA VAL A 38 9.06 0.67 -7.84
C VAL A 38 9.38 1.68 -8.93
N ILE A 39 8.38 1.99 -9.76
CA ILE A 39 8.43 3.01 -10.82
C ILE A 39 7.38 4.07 -10.49
N ILE A 40 7.71 5.35 -10.65
CA ILE A 40 6.77 6.45 -10.49
C ILE A 40 6.53 7.07 -11.88
N SER A 41 5.33 6.90 -12.44
CA SER A 41 5.08 7.23 -13.86
C SER A 41 4.37 8.56 -14.11
N ASP A 42 3.89 9.25 -13.06
CA ASP A 42 3.17 10.53 -13.18
C ASP A 42 3.87 11.71 -12.49
N ALA A 43 5.04 11.52 -11.88
CA ALA A 43 5.70 12.52 -11.03
C ALA A 43 5.74 13.93 -11.66
N GLU A 44 6.17 14.03 -12.92
CA GLU A 44 6.24 15.31 -13.65
C GLU A 44 4.86 15.94 -13.87
N LYS A 45 3.85 15.12 -14.21
CA LYS A 45 2.48 15.56 -14.48
C LYS A 45 1.81 16.18 -13.25
N ILE A 46 2.15 15.70 -12.06
CA ILE A 46 1.62 16.20 -10.78
C ILE A 46 2.61 17.09 -10.02
N GLY A 47 3.71 17.49 -10.66
CA GLY A 47 4.71 18.38 -10.06
C GLY A 47 5.34 17.83 -8.78
N LEU A 48 5.42 16.51 -8.63
CA LEU A 48 6.03 15.88 -7.46
C LEU A 48 7.55 15.92 -7.57
N ASP A 49 8.16 16.57 -6.59
CA ASP A 49 9.59 16.50 -6.35
C ASP A 49 9.94 15.17 -5.66
N THR A 50 10.13 14.13 -6.47
CA THR A 50 10.46 12.77 -5.98
C THR A 50 11.75 12.70 -5.18
N SER A 51 12.61 13.73 -5.19
CA SER A 51 13.82 13.77 -4.36
C SER A 51 13.55 13.99 -2.88
N LYS A 52 12.33 14.44 -2.52
CA LYS A 52 11.88 14.69 -1.15
C LYS A 52 10.88 13.66 -0.64
N LEU A 53 10.54 12.65 -1.45
CA LEU A 53 9.50 11.69 -1.13
C LEU A 53 10.10 10.34 -0.77
N GLU A 54 9.53 9.71 0.24
CA GLU A 54 9.92 8.38 0.68
C GLU A 54 8.85 7.36 0.25
N SER A 55 9.30 6.23 -0.28
CA SER A 55 8.42 5.13 -0.65
C SER A 55 8.31 4.15 0.51
N TYR A 56 7.10 3.92 1.01
CA TYR A 56 6.81 2.98 2.08
C TYR A 56 6.03 1.78 1.55
N ILE A 57 6.31 0.62 2.12
CA ILE A 57 5.49 -0.57 1.94
C ILE A 57 4.57 -0.66 3.15
N ILE A 58 3.27 -0.60 2.90
CA ILE A 58 2.23 -0.75 3.92
C ILE A 58 1.74 -2.19 3.85
N ARG A 59 2.14 -3.00 4.83
CA ARG A 59 1.64 -4.37 5.00
C ARG A 59 0.54 -4.35 6.06
N SER A 60 -0.58 -5.00 5.74
CA SER A 60 -1.60 -5.34 6.73
C SER A 60 -1.55 -6.84 6.95
N SER A 61 -1.12 -7.26 8.15
CA SER A 61 -1.16 -8.65 8.59
C SER A 61 -2.11 -8.75 9.79
N GLY A 62 -3.40 -8.95 9.53
CA GLY A 62 -4.43 -8.89 10.58
C GLY A 62 -4.64 -7.47 11.08
N ASP A 63 -4.61 -7.26 12.40
CA ASP A 63 -4.84 -5.97 13.05
C ASP A 63 -3.60 -5.05 13.10
N ASP A 64 -2.42 -5.55 12.71
CA ASP A 64 -1.18 -4.77 12.68
C ASP A 64 -0.92 -4.21 11.27
N ILE A 65 -0.77 -2.88 11.20
CA ILE A 65 -0.27 -2.15 10.03
C ILE A 65 1.20 -1.83 10.31
N GLN A 66 2.11 -2.46 9.56
CA GLN A 66 3.53 -2.13 9.62
C GLN A 66 3.90 -1.29 8.40
N ALA A 67 4.36 -0.07 8.66
CA ALA A 67 5.06 0.77 7.68
C ALA A 67 6.56 0.57 7.89
N THR A 68 7.24 -0.03 6.93
CA THR A 68 8.69 -0.22 6.99
C THR A 68 9.36 0.69 5.98
N GLU A 69 10.26 1.54 6.47
CA GLU A 69 11.16 2.36 5.69
C GLU A 69 12.33 1.47 5.25
N GLU A 70 12.18 0.74 4.14
CA GLU A 70 13.21 -0.17 3.67
C GLU A 70 13.53 0.08 2.21
N SER A 71 14.83 0.28 1.94
CA SER A 71 15.41 0.06 0.61
C SER A 71 14.97 -1.33 0.11
N ILE A 72 14.05 -1.31 -0.85
CA ILE A 72 13.02 -2.33 -1.05
C ILE A 72 13.61 -3.74 -1.27
N SER A 73 13.50 -4.59 -0.24
CA SER A 73 13.63 -6.05 -0.30
C SER A 73 12.35 -6.64 0.27
N VAL A 74 11.55 -7.30 -0.57
CA VAL A 74 10.24 -7.84 -0.15
C VAL A 74 10.26 -9.34 -0.31
N GLU A 75 9.98 -10.07 0.76
CA GLU A 75 9.70 -11.50 0.69
C GLU A 75 8.41 -11.76 -0.09
N SER A 76 8.42 -12.78 -0.96
CA SER A 76 7.26 -13.16 -1.75
C SER A 76 6.22 -13.84 -0.88
N GLY A 77 4.98 -13.35 -0.85
CA GLY A 77 3.88 -14.08 -0.22
C GLY A 77 2.58 -13.32 0.06
N SER A 78 2.58 -11.98 0.01
CA SER A 78 1.38 -11.17 0.28
C SER A 78 1.09 -10.14 -0.82
N SER A 79 -0.20 -9.83 -0.96
CA SER A 79 -0.68 -8.68 -1.73
C SER A 79 -0.41 -7.42 -0.92
N ASP A 80 0.68 -6.73 -1.21
CA ASP A 80 1.10 -5.54 -0.45
C ASP A 80 0.50 -4.26 -1.07
N VAL A 81 0.28 -3.24 -0.24
CA VAL A 81 0.00 -1.87 -0.70
C VAL A 81 1.31 -1.09 -0.61
N ILE A 82 1.74 -0.51 -1.72
CA ILE A 82 2.91 0.35 -1.78
C ILE A 82 2.42 1.79 -1.88
N ALA A 83 2.96 2.68 -1.04
CA ALA A 83 2.59 4.08 -1.00
C ALA A 83 3.83 4.97 -1.16
N LEU A 84 3.69 6.05 -1.93
CA LEU A 84 4.58 7.20 -1.87
C LEU A 84 4.02 8.16 -0.83
N ILE A 85 4.81 8.49 0.17
CA ILE A 85 4.39 9.31 1.31
C ILE A 85 5.08 10.67 1.21
N ASP A 86 4.36 11.74 1.56
CA ASP A 86 4.93 13.09 1.69
C ASP A 86 5.54 13.37 3.08
N ASP A 87 6.17 14.53 3.22
CA ASP A 87 6.76 15.02 4.48
C ASP A 87 5.74 15.09 5.65
N GLY A 88 4.43 15.06 5.35
CA GLY A 88 3.35 15.05 6.32
C GLY A 88 2.88 13.64 6.72
N GLU A 89 3.61 12.61 6.33
CA GLU A 89 3.27 11.20 6.51
C GLU A 89 1.93 10.82 5.83
N GLN A 90 1.53 11.54 4.78
CA GLN A 90 0.31 11.27 4.04
C GLN A 90 0.60 10.59 2.69
N PRO A 91 -0.18 9.55 2.31
CA PRO A 91 0.02 8.89 1.03
C PRO A 91 -0.43 9.80 -0.12
N VAL A 92 0.46 9.99 -1.09
CA VAL A 92 0.26 10.81 -2.29
C VAL A 92 -0.01 9.97 -3.53
N LEU A 93 0.72 8.85 -3.67
CA LEU A 93 0.46 7.84 -4.70
C LEU A 93 0.42 6.46 -4.05
N VAL A 94 -0.48 5.59 -4.51
CA VAL A 94 -0.63 4.25 -3.95
C VAL A 94 -0.81 3.24 -5.08
N ALA A 95 -0.25 2.05 -4.92
CA ALA A 95 -0.46 0.92 -5.81
C ALA A 95 -0.56 -0.37 -5.01
N ARG A 96 -1.23 -1.36 -5.61
CA ARG A 96 -1.22 -2.74 -5.13
C ARG A 96 -0.09 -3.52 -5.82
N LYS A 97 0.67 -4.28 -5.06
CA LYS A 97 1.59 -5.31 -5.55
C LYS A 97 0.86 -6.66 -5.57
N PHE A 98 0.88 -7.35 -6.69
CA PHE A 98 0.42 -8.74 -6.75
C PHE A 98 1.55 -9.73 -6.46
N GLU A 99 1.18 -10.94 -6.06
CA GLU A 99 2.13 -12.03 -5.89
C GLU A 99 2.85 -12.32 -7.22
N GLY A 100 4.18 -12.38 -7.18
CA GLY A 100 5.02 -12.54 -8.38
C GLY A 100 5.32 -11.25 -9.14
N ASP A 101 4.80 -10.09 -8.73
CA ASP A 101 5.17 -8.81 -9.35
C ASP A 101 6.60 -8.40 -8.94
N SER A 102 7.50 -8.39 -9.93
CA SER A 102 8.86 -7.85 -9.79
C SER A 102 8.92 -6.33 -10.00
N VAL A 103 7.85 -5.72 -10.52
CA VAL A 103 7.75 -4.28 -10.77
C VAL A 103 6.38 -3.76 -10.33
N VAL A 104 6.36 -2.66 -9.58
CA VAL A 104 5.12 -1.95 -9.19
C VAL A 104 5.19 -0.52 -9.69
N ASN A 105 4.11 -0.06 -10.32
CA ASN A 105 4.01 1.30 -10.83
C ASN A 105 3.09 2.16 -9.94
N LEU A 106 3.66 3.19 -9.33
CA LEU A 106 2.95 4.25 -8.62
C LEU A 106 2.55 5.35 -9.63
N SER A 107 1.25 5.49 -9.82
CA SER A 107 0.66 6.41 -10.78
C SER A 107 -0.68 6.94 -10.28
N LEU A 108 -1.23 7.94 -10.96
CA LEU A 108 -2.59 8.41 -10.73
C LEU A 108 -3.60 7.30 -10.96
N ALA A 109 -3.39 6.47 -12.00
CA ALA A 109 -4.26 5.34 -12.30
C ALA A 109 -4.22 4.27 -11.19
N SER A 110 -3.03 3.90 -10.69
CA SER A 110 -2.95 2.94 -9.58
C SER A 110 -3.60 3.52 -8.31
N THR A 111 -3.43 4.82 -8.08
CA THR A 111 -4.00 5.52 -6.92
C THR A 111 -5.52 5.59 -7.00
N ALA A 112 -6.07 5.93 -8.17
CA ALA A 112 -7.50 5.95 -8.44
C ALA A 112 -8.14 4.57 -8.23
N GLU A 113 -7.50 3.52 -8.73
CA GLU A 113 -7.93 2.14 -8.50
C GLU A 113 -7.94 1.82 -7.00
N MET A 114 -6.89 2.18 -6.25
CA MET A 114 -6.83 1.94 -4.81
C MET A 114 -7.90 2.71 -4.05
N MET A 115 -8.21 3.96 -4.43
CA MET A 115 -9.32 4.71 -3.83
C MET A 115 -10.67 4.03 -4.05
N VAL A 116 -10.89 3.39 -5.21
CA VAL A 116 -12.08 2.58 -5.46
C VAL A 116 -12.08 1.33 -4.58
N LEU A 117 -10.95 0.62 -4.50
CA LEU A 117 -10.82 -0.62 -3.71
C LEU A 117 -10.92 -0.41 -2.19
N PHE A 118 -10.55 0.78 -1.68
CA PHE A 118 -10.75 1.14 -0.27
C PHE A 118 -12.21 1.41 0.09
N ASN A 119 -13.12 1.36 -0.88
CA ASN A 119 -14.54 1.52 -0.61
C ASN A 119 -15.10 0.33 0.20
N PRO A 120 -16.03 0.56 1.14
CA PRO A 120 -16.73 -0.50 1.86
C PRO A 120 -17.37 -1.58 0.98
N HIS A 121 -17.71 -1.26 -0.26
CA HIS A 121 -18.24 -2.24 -1.23
C HIS A 121 -17.31 -3.45 -1.43
N PHE A 122 -16.00 -3.25 -1.33
CA PHE A 122 -14.98 -4.29 -1.49
C PHE A 122 -14.33 -4.74 -0.17
N SER A 123 -14.63 -4.05 0.94
CA SER A 123 -14.01 -4.32 2.25
C SER A 123 -14.34 -5.73 2.75
N GLY A 124 -13.33 -6.40 3.31
CA GLY A 124 -13.46 -7.76 3.85
C GLY A 124 -13.59 -8.87 2.80
N ARG A 125 -13.52 -8.55 1.50
CA ARG A 125 -13.67 -9.54 0.43
C ARG A 125 -12.35 -9.78 -0.30
N LYS A 126 -11.97 -11.05 -0.45
CA LYS A 126 -10.82 -11.44 -1.29
C LYS A 126 -11.30 -11.79 -2.69
N SER A 127 -10.92 -10.99 -3.69
CA SER A 127 -11.26 -11.29 -5.09
C SER A 127 -10.51 -12.53 -5.56
N SER A 128 -11.24 -13.46 -6.19
CA SER A 128 -10.69 -14.65 -6.85
C SER A 128 -9.98 -14.32 -8.17
N ASN A 129 -10.28 -13.16 -8.76
CA ASN A 129 -9.64 -12.67 -9.98
C ASN A 129 -9.36 -11.15 -9.88
N PRO A 130 -8.32 -10.76 -9.12
CA PRO A 130 -8.02 -9.35 -8.87
C PRO A 130 -7.60 -8.57 -10.12
N LYS A 131 -7.05 -9.25 -11.15
CA LYS A 131 -6.70 -8.62 -12.42
C LYS A 131 -7.94 -8.21 -13.21
N GLU A 132 -8.97 -9.07 -13.23
CA GLU A 132 -10.25 -8.75 -13.86
C GLU A 132 -10.99 -7.65 -13.09
N LEU A 133 -10.96 -7.67 -11.75
CA LEU A 133 -11.51 -6.57 -10.94
C LEU A 133 -10.84 -5.24 -11.27
N SER A 134 -9.50 -5.21 -11.31
CA SER A 134 -8.71 -4.05 -11.72
C SER A 134 -9.11 -3.55 -13.10
N ARG A 135 -9.25 -4.47 -14.07
CA ARG A 135 -9.69 -4.15 -15.44
C ARG A 135 -11.06 -3.50 -15.45
N ARG A 136 -12.04 -4.03 -14.70
CA ARG A 136 -13.41 -3.48 -14.65
C ARG A 136 -13.43 -2.08 -14.04
N ILE A 137 -12.71 -1.87 -12.93
CA ILE A 137 -12.57 -0.56 -12.29
C ILE A 137 -11.99 0.46 -13.29
N ARG A 138 -10.85 0.13 -13.92
CA ARG A 138 -10.16 1.00 -14.87
C ARG A 138 -10.96 1.27 -16.16
N SER A 139 -11.90 0.39 -16.51
CA SER A 139 -12.76 0.54 -17.69
C SER A 139 -14.01 1.38 -17.42
N HIS A 140 -14.26 1.80 -16.18
CA HIS A 140 -15.44 2.60 -15.84
C HIS A 140 -15.36 4.01 -16.47
N GLU A 141 -16.50 4.54 -16.95
CA GLU A 141 -16.57 5.83 -17.66
C GLU A 141 -16.03 7.03 -16.86
N ASP A 142 -16.19 6.99 -15.54
CA ASP A 142 -15.72 8.04 -14.63
C ASP A 142 -14.30 7.81 -14.08
N PHE A 143 -13.62 6.72 -14.46
CA PHE A 143 -12.29 6.41 -13.92
C PHE A 143 -11.28 7.51 -14.24
N ARG A 144 -11.28 8.02 -15.47
CA ARG A 144 -10.41 9.14 -15.86
C ARG A 144 -10.71 10.42 -15.06
N LYS A 145 -11.97 10.69 -14.73
CA LYS A 145 -12.34 11.85 -13.91
C LYS A 145 -11.81 11.72 -12.49
N LEU A 146 -11.75 10.50 -11.95
CA LEU A 146 -11.12 10.22 -10.66
C LEU A 146 -9.61 10.48 -10.69
N GLU A 147 -8.91 10.05 -11.75
CA GLU A 147 -7.48 10.36 -11.92
C GLU A 147 -7.23 11.87 -11.96
N GLU A 148 -8.04 12.60 -12.72
CA GLU A 148 -7.95 14.06 -12.86
C GLU A 148 -8.22 14.76 -11.51
N SER A 149 -9.21 14.29 -10.74
CA SER A 149 -9.51 14.89 -9.43
C SER A 149 -8.43 14.63 -8.38
N ILE A 150 -7.80 13.46 -8.41
CA ILE A 150 -6.63 13.15 -7.56
C ILE A 150 -5.46 14.04 -7.94
N ALA A 151 -5.18 14.19 -9.24
CA ALA A 151 -4.11 15.06 -9.72
C ALA A 151 -4.30 16.52 -9.25
N ILE A 152 -5.54 17.03 -9.32
CA ILE A 152 -5.88 18.36 -8.79
C ILE A 152 -5.62 18.44 -7.29
N ALA A 153 -6.06 17.44 -6.50
CA ALA A 153 -5.83 17.45 -5.06
C ALA A 153 -4.33 17.50 -4.71
N ILE A 154 -3.51 16.72 -5.41
CA ILE A 154 -2.05 16.72 -5.21
C ILE A 154 -1.45 18.08 -5.58
N THR A 155 -1.73 18.57 -6.79
CA THR A 155 -1.12 19.81 -7.33
C THR A 155 -1.58 21.08 -6.62
N THR A 156 -2.72 21.05 -5.93
CA THR A 156 -3.22 22.19 -5.13
C THR A 156 -2.75 22.16 -3.68
N GLY A 157 -1.91 21.19 -3.31
CA GLY A 157 -1.35 21.08 -1.96
C GLY A 157 -2.35 20.56 -0.93
N ASN A 158 -3.31 19.72 -1.32
CA ASN A 158 -4.18 19.04 -0.36
C ASN A 158 -3.30 18.15 0.55
N PRO A 159 -3.36 18.31 1.88
CA PRO A 159 -2.47 17.59 2.78
C PRO A 159 -2.75 16.09 2.83
N CYS A 160 -3.91 15.61 2.38
CA CYS A 160 -4.27 14.19 2.45
C CYS A 160 -5.04 13.78 1.18
N PRO A 161 -4.38 13.79 0.01
CA PRO A 161 -5.05 13.77 -1.30
C PRO A 161 -5.81 12.47 -1.57
N ILE A 162 -5.50 11.38 -0.88
CA ILE A 162 -6.16 10.06 -1.04
C ILE A 162 -7.22 9.84 0.06
N SER A 163 -7.22 10.64 1.13
CA SER A 163 -8.16 10.47 2.24
C SER A 163 -9.55 10.98 1.87
N PRO A 164 -10.63 10.19 2.08
CA PRO A 164 -12.00 10.67 1.88
C PRO A 164 -12.36 11.90 2.72
N ARG A 165 -11.66 12.12 3.85
CA ARG A 165 -11.87 13.28 4.73
C ARG A 165 -11.42 14.59 4.09
N CYS A 166 -10.35 14.54 3.29
CA CYS A 166 -9.72 15.73 2.72
C CYS A 166 -10.01 15.87 1.22
N ASN A 167 -10.39 14.77 0.57
CA ASN A 167 -10.71 14.72 -0.85
C ASN A 167 -12.09 14.07 -1.08
N ALA A 168 -13.13 14.70 -0.54
CA ALA A 168 -14.51 14.22 -0.63
C ALA A 168 -15.01 14.08 -2.08
N TYR A 169 -14.54 14.94 -2.99
CA TYR A 169 -14.93 14.89 -4.40
C TYR A 169 -14.44 13.59 -5.07
N SER A 170 -13.14 13.27 -4.93
CA SER A 170 -12.58 12.02 -5.46
C SER A 170 -13.21 10.80 -4.79
N ALA A 171 -13.43 10.85 -3.47
CA ALA A 171 -14.11 9.77 -2.74
C ALA A 171 -15.54 9.51 -3.26
N ARG A 172 -16.27 10.55 -3.67
CA ARG A 172 -17.61 10.40 -4.25
C ARG A 172 -17.58 9.74 -5.62
N ILE A 173 -16.60 10.08 -6.46
CA ILE A 173 -16.41 9.42 -7.75
C ILE A 173 -16.03 7.95 -7.52
N ALA A 174 -15.10 7.68 -6.62
CA ALA A 174 -14.68 6.33 -6.27
C ALA A 174 -15.85 5.47 -5.75
N LEU A 175 -16.73 6.02 -4.91
CA LEU A 175 -17.96 5.36 -4.46
C LEU A 175 -18.92 5.06 -5.62
N LYS A 176 -19.08 5.99 -6.57
CA LYS A 176 -19.92 5.76 -7.76
C LYS A 176 -19.39 4.61 -8.61
N ILE A 177 -18.08 4.57 -8.85
CA ILE A 177 -17.41 3.47 -9.56
C ILE A 177 -17.63 2.18 -8.78
N ALA A 178 -17.31 2.16 -7.49
CA ALA A 178 -17.43 0.96 -6.65
C ALA A 178 -18.83 0.33 -6.73
N GLY A 179 -19.88 1.15 -6.61
CA GLY A 179 -21.26 0.68 -6.63
C GLY A 179 -21.82 0.27 -7.99
N SER A 180 -21.08 0.47 -9.09
CA SER A 180 -21.51 0.10 -10.44
C SER A 180 -20.78 -1.12 -11.02
N ILE A 181 -19.67 -1.54 -10.39
CA ILE A 181 -18.95 -2.75 -10.80
C ILE A 181 -19.74 -3.98 -10.37
N VAL A 182 -20.04 -4.86 -11.32
CA VAL A 182 -20.56 -6.20 -11.05
C VAL A 182 -19.43 -7.06 -10.49
N ILE A 183 -19.64 -7.69 -9.33
CA ILE A 183 -18.59 -8.37 -8.57
C ILE A 183 -18.89 -9.84 -8.26
N GLU A 184 -20.12 -10.30 -8.49
CA GLU A 184 -20.63 -11.60 -8.07
C GLU A 184 -19.82 -12.77 -8.65
N ASP A 185 -19.26 -12.62 -9.84
CA ASP A 185 -18.40 -13.59 -10.51
C ASP A 185 -16.92 -13.49 -10.12
N LEU A 186 -16.53 -12.42 -9.40
CA LEU A 186 -15.16 -12.13 -8.99
C LEU A 186 -14.88 -12.50 -7.54
N TYR A 187 -15.90 -12.81 -6.76
CA TYR A 187 -15.79 -13.27 -5.38
C TYR A 187 -16.42 -14.64 -5.27
N GLN A 188 -15.67 -15.61 -4.75
CA GLN A 188 -16.28 -16.89 -4.38
C GLN A 188 -17.14 -16.63 -3.15
N GLY A 189 -18.44 -16.96 -3.25
CA GLY A 189 -19.32 -16.92 -2.09
C GLY A 189 -18.79 -17.88 -1.03
N GLU A 190 -18.62 -17.38 0.19
CA GLU A 190 -18.53 -18.24 1.36
C GLU A 190 -19.87 -18.95 1.60
#